data_AF-A0A2K4ZR86-F1
#
_entry.id   AF-A0A2K4ZR86-F1
#
_cell.length_a   1.000
_cell.length_b   1.000
_cell.length_c   1.000
_cell.angle_alpha   90.00
_cell.angle_beta   90.00
_cell.angle_gamma   90.00
#
_symmetry.space_group_name_H-M   'P 1'
#
loop_
_entity.id
_entity.type
_entity.pdbx_description
1 polymer ?
#
loop_
_entity_poly.entity_id
_entity_poly.type
_entity_poly.pdbx_seq_one_letter_code
_entity_poly.pdbx_strand_id
1 'polypeptide(L)'
;MKEAGGEEYILSAVMHADERNRALSEQLGRDIYHYHLHVVYVPVVEKEVKWTKRCKDPALVGTTKEVIHQVSHSKKWASEKALDKEGNIQRDENGKALLINAYSLLQDRFFEHMQAAGFKDFERGERGSTAAHLGVLEYKIKQDKERLAGLAGDVADKEEQAAALDKTLKQKGKQLAGLDKQLTVTEKASAMYSELERMGKKNLWGHMELLPEEFKKLLTLAKSGLASQGKLLELQRQLTEAVKGLEIYRTRWQDLKGRTKDYMELERLHPEQTRKALESLKRLEKETSAPAPTLKRKQQQER
;
A
#
# COMPACT_ATOMS: atom_id res chain seq x y z
N MET A 1 -7.18 -1.98 43.26
CA MET A 1 -6.81 -3.39 43.48
C MET A 1 -5.45 -3.61 42.83
N LYS A 2 -4.49 -4.25 43.50
CA LYS A 2 -3.17 -4.54 42.92
C LYS A 2 -3.26 -5.87 42.17
N GLU A 3 -3.07 -5.86 40.85
CA GLU A 3 -3.28 -7.05 40.00
C GLU A 3 -2.03 -7.91 39.85
N ALA A 4 -0.87 -7.28 39.78
CA ALA A 4 0.42 -7.95 39.79
C ALA A 4 1.02 -7.89 41.20
N GLY A 5 1.91 -8.84 41.49
CA GLY A 5 2.74 -8.81 42.69
C GLY A 5 3.68 -7.61 42.71
N GLY A 6 4.68 -7.62 43.60
CA GLY A 6 5.72 -6.61 43.56
C GLY A 6 6.66 -6.77 42.34
N GLU A 7 7.50 -5.75 42.15
CA GLU A 7 8.50 -5.69 41.08
C GLU A 7 9.50 -6.84 41.14
N GLU A 8 9.71 -7.42 42.33
CA GLU A 8 10.57 -8.58 42.58
C GLU A 8 10.17 -9.83 41.78
N TYR A 9 8.93 -9.88 41.26
CA TYR A 9 8.42 -11.00 40.47
C TYR A 9 8.53 -10.78 38.96
N ILE A 10 9.10 -9.66 38.51
CA ILE A 10 9.42 -9.40 37.11
C ILE A 10 10.84 -9.89 36.84
N LEU A 11 10.97 -10.95 36.03
CA LEU A 11 12.28 -11.50 35.67
C LEU A 11 12.96 -10.69 34.57
N SER A 12 12.17 -10.15 33.64
CA SER A 12 12.69 -9.40 32.49
C SER A 12 11.62 -8.48 31.92
N ALA A 13 12.04 -7.31 31.44
CA ALA A 13 11.24 -6.34 30.71
C ALA A 13 12.09 -5.76 29.57
N VAL A 14 11.88 -6.24 28.34
CA VAL A 14 12.70 -5.90 27.17
C VAL A 14 11.88 -5.10 26.17
N MET A 15 12.34 -3.89 25.86
CA MET A 15 11.68 -2.98 24.91
C MET A 15 12.26 -3.15 23.52
N HIS A 16 11.42 -3.41 22.52
CA HIS A 16 11.77 -3.40 21.12
C HIS A 16 11.28 -2.10 20.50
N ALA A 17 12.20 -1.32 19.93
CA ALA A 17 11.93 -0.06 19.25
C ALA A 17 12.48 -0.04 17.80
N ASP A 18 12.95 -1.18 17.32
CA ASP A 18 13.61 -1.38 16.04
C ASP A 18 12.71 -2.09 15.01
N GLU A 19 11.49 -2.47 15.41
CA GLU A 19 10.59 -3.21 14.54
C GLU A 19 9.83 -2.30 13.57
N ARG A 20 10.23 -2.32 12.30
CA ARG A 20 9.59 -1.54 11.24
C ARG A 20 8.28 -2.17 10.76
N ASN A 21 7.20 -1.40 10.77
CA ASN A 21 5.92 -1.77 10.17
C ASN A 21 5.95 -1.49 8.67
N ARG A 22 6.30 -2.51 7.87
CA ARG A 22 6.45 -2.38 6.40
C ARG A 22 5.16 -1.90 5.72
N ALA A 23 4.04 -2.53 6.03
CA ALA A 23 2.75 -2.24 5.40
C ALA A 23 2.34 -0.78 5.59
N LEU A 24 2.38 -0.30 6.84
CA LEU A 24 2.01 1.08 7.15
C LEU A 24 3.05 2.09 6.65
N SER A 25 4.34 1.71 6.65
CA SER A 25 5.41 2.56 6.10
C SER A 25 5.26 2.81 4.61
N GLU A 26 4.90 1.77 3.84
CA GLU A 26 4.62 1.88 2.41
C GLU A 26 3.38 2.74 2.14
N GLN A 27 2.31 2.53 2.91
CA GLN A 27 1.06 3.29 2.76
C GLN A 27 1.24 4.79 3.06
N LEU A 28 2.02 5.14 4.07
CA LEU A 28 2.22 6.54 4.51
C LEU A 28 3.48 7.19 3.91
N GLY A 29 4.27 6.45 3.13
CA GLY A 29 5.49 6.96 2.47
C GLY A 29 6.61 7.40 3.43
N ARG A 30 6.58 6.95 4.69
CA ARG A 30 7.59 7.25 5.71
C ARG A 30 7.83 6.04 6.60
N ASP A 31 9.03 5.95 7.20
CA ASP A 31 9.35 4.83 8.08
C ASP A 31 8.53 4.91 9.38
N ILE A 32 7.76 3.86 9.64
CA ILE A 32 6.96 3.71 10.85
C ILE A 32 7.44 2.49 11.62
N TYR A 33 7.73 2.71 12.89
CA TYR A 33 8.21 1.69 13.81
C TYR A 33 7.10 1.32 14.79
N HIS A 34 6.99 0.04 15.09
CA HIS A 34 6.11 -0.52 16.10
C HIS A 34 6.93 -0.80 17.35
N TYR A 35 6.56 -0.13 18.43
CA TYR A 35 7.23 -0.23 19.71
C TYR A 35 6.44 -1.17 20.61
N HIS A 36 7.11 -2.15 21.21
CA HIS A 36 6.48 -3.07 22.14
C HIS A 36 7.43 -3.58 23.23
N LEU A 37 6.85 -4.00 24.35
CA LEU A 37 7.57 -4.45 25.53
C LEU A 37 7.25 -5.92 25.80
N HIS A 38 8.29 -6.76 25.90
CA HIS A 38 8.18 -8.14 26.39
C HIS A 38 8.42 -8.16 27.89
N VAL A 39 7.43 -8.59 28.66
CA VAL A 39 7.54 -8.71 30.13
C VAL A 39 7.39 -10.17 30.53
N VAL A 40 8.36 -10.68 31.29
CA VAL A 40 8.32 -12.00 31.91
C VAL A 40 8.00 -11.83 33.39
N TYR A 41 6.77 -12.18 33.77
CA TYR A 41 6.27 -12.10 35.14
C TYR A 41 6.04 -13.50 35.72
N VAL A 42 6.52 -13.73 36.93
CA VAL A 42 6.30 -14.98 37.68
C VAL A 42 5.13 -14.79 38.64
N PRO A 43 3.99 -15.49 38.44
CA PRO A 43 2.84 -15.33 39.31
C PRO A 43 3.06 -16.05 40.64
N VAL A 44 3.55 -15.34 41.64
CA VAL A 44 3.71 -15.85 43.00
C VAL A 44 2.47 -15.51 43.83
N VAL A 45 1.95 -16.51 44.54
CA VAL A 45 0.83 -16.37 45.47
C VAL A 45 1.23 -16.93 46.83
N GLU A 46 0.78 -16.29 47.89
CA GLU A 46 0.90 -16.82 49.24
C GLU A 46 -0.14 -17.92 49.45
N LYS A 47 0.29 -19.06 49.99
CA LYS A 47 -0.58 -20.18 50.32
C LYS A 47 -0.34 -20.63 51.74
N GLU A 48 -1.41 -20.61 52.52
CA GLU A 48 -1.45 -21.22 53.83
C GLU A 48 -1.48 -22.75 53.70
N VAL A 49 -0.46 -23.40 54.21
CA VAL A 49 -0.44 -24.85 54.44
C VAL A 49 -1.02 -25.06 55.83
N LYS A 50 -2.13 -25.81 55.92
CA LYS A 50 -2.81 -26.10 57.18
C LYS A 50 -2.35 -27.43 57.77
N TRP A 51 -2.40 -27.56 59.09
CA TRP A 51 -2.16 -28.85 59.75
C TRP A 51 -3.19 -29.87 59.29
N THR A 52 -2.70 -31.03 58.84
CA THR A 52 -3.54 -32.11 58.32
C THR A 52 -4.22 -32.87 59.46
N LYS A 53 -5.22 -33.69 59.12
CA LYS A 53 -5.88 -34.62 60.06
C LYS A 53 -4.93 -35.65 60.71
N ARG A 54 -3.68 -35.75 60.24
CA ARG A 54 -2.64 -36.63 60.81
C ARG A 54 -1.77 -35.93 61.88
N CYS A 55 -2.05 -34.67 62.21
CA CYS A 55 -1.36 -33.96 63.29
C CYS A 55 -1.63 -34.65 64.64
N LYS A 56 -0.59 -34.78 65.48
CA LYS A 56 -0.71 -35.39 66.81
C LYS A 56 -1.50 -34.53 67.80
N ASP A 57 -1.44 -33.20 67.64
CA ASP A 57 -2.20 -32.25 68.46
C ASP A 57 -3.54 -31.93 67.75
N PRO A 58 -4.70 -32.34 68.32
CA PRO A 58 -6.00 -32.07 67.73
C PRO A 58 -6.34 -30.57 67.64
N ALA A 59 -5.82 -29.74 68.55
CA ALA A 59 -6.13 -28.30 68.57
C ALA A 59 -5.52 -27.55 67.38
N LEU A 60 -4.44 -28.09 66.81
CA LEU A 60 -3.75 -27.48 65.67
C LEU A 60 -4.39 -27.85 64.32
N VAL A 61 -5.21 -28.91 64.24
CA VAL A 61 -5.79 -29.38 62.97
C VAL A 61 -6.64 -28.28 62.32
N GLY A 62 -6.33 -27.94 61.07
CA GLY A 62 -7.02 -26.87 60.33
C GLY A 62 -6.50 -25.45 60.59
N THR A 63 -5.61 -25.26 61.57
CA THR A 63 -4.87 -24.00 61.73
C THR A 63 -3.72 -23.91 60.73
N THR A 64 -3.24 -22.69 60.46
CA THR A 64 -2.12 -22.45 59.55
C THR A 64 -0.83 -22.96 60.17
N LYS A 65 -0.21 -23.92 59.49
CA LYS A 65 1.09 -24.48 59.86
C LYS A 65 2.22 -23.59 59.37
N GLU A 66 2.15 -23.18 58.12
CA GLU A 66 3.14 -22.33 57.46
C GLU A 66 2.50 -21.61 56.27
N VAL A 67 3.07 -20.47 55.90
CA VAL A 67 2.69 -19.74 54.68
C VAL A 67 3.84 -19.90 53.70
N ILE A 68 3.56 -20.47 52.53
CA ILE A 68 4.54 -20.68 51.47
C ILE A 68 4.27 -19.76 50.29
N HIS A 69 5.35 -19.35 49.62
CA HIS A 69 5.29 -18.64 48.35
C HIS A 69 5.24 -19.68 47.23
N GLN A 70 4.08 -19.80 46.58
CA GLN A 70 3.87 -20.76 45.51
C GLN A 70 3.74 -20.05 44.17
N VAL A 71 4.47 -20.51 43.15
CA VAL A 71 4.20 -20.09 41.77
C VAL A 71 2.89 -20.74 41.30
N SER A 72 1.90 -19.93 40.93
CA SER A 72 0.58 -20.42 40.51
C SER A 72 -0.01 -19.59 39.37
N HIS A 73 -0.03 -20.17 38.18
CA HIS A 73 -0.62 -19.53 37.01
C HIS A 73 -2.16 -19.43 37.08
N SER A 74 -2.82 -20.36 37.78
CA SER A 74 -4.28 -20.39 37.90
C SER A 74 -4.85 -19.43 38.94
N LYS A 75 -4.03 -19.02 39.94
CA LYS A 75 -4.44 -18.12 41.02
C LYS A 75 -3.84 -16.72 40.91
N LYS A 76 -3.18 -16.42 39.79
CA LYS A 76 -2.44 -15.17 39.58
C LYS A 76 -3.29 -13.91 39.64
N TRP A 77 -4.55 -13.99 39.20
CA TRP A 77 -5.48 -12.87 39.15
C TRP A 77 -6.82 -13.27 39.75
N ALA A 78 -7.38 -12.39 40.58
CA ALA A 78 -8.69 -12.61 41.18
C ALA A 78 -9.79 -12.53 40.09
N SER A 79 -10.55 -13.61 39.95
CA SER A 79 -11.75 -13.63 39.12
C SER A 79 -12.94 -13.05 39.88
N GLU A 80 -13.69 -12.15 39.24
CA GLU A 80 -14.95 -11.63 39.77
C GLU A 80 -16.14 -12.48 39.29
N LYS A 81 -17.26 -12.40 40.01
CA LYS A 81 -18.51 -13.07 39.61
C LYS A 81 -19.23 -12.21 38.57
N ALA A 82 -19.77 -12.85 37.54
CA ALA A 82 -20.58 -12.17 36.54
C ALA A 82 -21.92 -11.74 37.15
N LEU A 83 -22.28 -10.48 36.95
CA LEU A 83 -23.55 -9.91 37.39
C LEU A 83 -24.49 -9.78 36.19
N ASP A 84 -25.79 -9.97 36.39
CA ASP A 84 -26.84 -9.66 35.40
C ASP A 84 -27.12 -8.14 35.35
N LYS A 85 -28.08 -7.73 34.52
CA LYS A 85 -28.44 -6.30 34.36
C LYS A 85 -29.05 -5.70 35.63
N GLU A 86 -29.54 -6.56 36.52
CA GLU A 86 -30.19 -6.24 37.78
C GLU A 86 -29.23 -6.33 38.97
N GLY A 87 -27.97 -6.71 38.74
CA GLY A 87 -26.91 -6.80 39.76
C GLY A 87 -26.85 -8.14 40.53
N ASN A 88 -27.60 -9.16 40.12
CA ASN A 88 -27.55 -10.49 40.72
C ASN A 88 -26.45 -11.35 40.08
N ILE A 89 -25.93 -12.31 40.85
CA ILE A 89 -24.89 -13.23 40.38
C ILE A 89 -25.49 -14.19 39.34
N GLN A 90 -24.98 -14.13 38.12
CA GLN A 90 -25.30 -15.10 37.08
C GLN A 90 -24.79 -16.48 37.49
N ARG A 91 -25.60 -17.52 37.28
CA ARG A 91 -25.27 -18.91 37.63
C ARG A 91 -25.33 -19.78 36.38
N ASP A 92 -24.46 -20.79 36.34
CA ASP A 92 -24.50 -21.83 35.31
C ASP A 92 -25.67 -22.80 35.52
N GLU A 93 -25.84 -23.74 34.59
CA GLU A 93 -26.86 -24.80 34.63
C GLU A 93 -26.78 -25.67 35.89
N ASN A 94 -25.63 -25.69 36.56
CA ASN A 94 -25.37 -26.45 37.79
C ASN A 94 -25.56 -25.57 39.06
N GLY A 95 -26.01 -24.33 38.92
CA GLY A 95 -26.23 -23.38 40.01
C GLY A 95 -24.96 -22.71 40.56
N LYS A 96 -23.80 -22.91 39.95
CA LYS A 96 -22.53 -22.29 40.34
C LYS A 96 -22.42 -20.88 39.75
N ALA A 97 -21.91 -19.94 40.53
CA ALA A 97 -21.68 -18.58 40.06
C ALA A 97 -20.75 -18.57 38.84
N LEU A 98 -21.21 -17.94 37.75
CA LEU A 98 -20.42 -17.70 36.56
C LEU A 98 -19.33 -16.68 36.91
N LEU A 99 -18.08 -17.00 36.57
CA LEU A 99 -16.94 -16.13 36.85
C LEU A 99 -16.53 -15.43 35.55
N ILE A 100 -16.22 -14.13 35.66
CA ILE A 100 -15.62 -13.38 34.56
C ILE A 100 -14.19 -13.88 34.39
N ASN A 101 -13.79 -14.09 33.14
CA ASN A 101 -12.41 -14.45 32.81
C ASN A 101 -11.46 -13.37 33.34
N ALA A 102 -10.48 -13.78 34.15
CA ALA A 102 -9.52 -12.85 34.76
C ALA A 102 -8.72 -12.05 33.73
N TYR A 103 -8.47 -12.60 32.53
CA TYR A 103 -7.83 -11.85 31.44
C TYR A 103 -8.70 -10.70 30.91
N SER A 104 -10.02 -10.87 30.88
CA SER A 104 -10.92 -9.80 30.46
C SER A 104 -10.93 -8.64 31.45
N LEU A 105 -10.90 -8.95 32.75
CA LEU A 105 -10.78 -7.95 33.81
C LEU A 105 -9.43 -7.23 33.75
N LEU A 106 -8.35 -7.97 33.49
CA LEU A 106 -7.02 -7.39 33.30
C LEU A 106 -6.97 -6.41 32.12
N GLN A 107 -7.64 -6.73 31.00
CA GLN A 107 -7.72 -5.80 29.86
C GLN A 107 -8.41 -4.49 30.24
N ASP A 108 -9.51 -4.56 30.99
CA ASP A 108 -10.26 -3.38 31.45
C ASP A 108 -9.40 -2.53 32.39
N ARG A 109 -8.81 -3.16 33.41
CA ARG A 109 -8.03 -2.48 34.44
C ARG A 109 -6.69 -1.96 33.92
N PHE A 110 -6.05 -2.66 32.99
CA PHE A 110 -4.85 -2.17 32.32
C PHE A 110 -5.17 -0.92 31.49
N PHE A 111 -6.29 -0.92 30.76
CA PHE A 111 -6.75 0.26 30.02
C PHE A 111 -7.00 1.45 30.96
N GLU A 112 -7.75 1.24 32.05
CA GLU A 112 -8.01 2.28 33.06
C GLU A 112 -6.71 2.80 33.70
N HIS A 113 -5.78 1.90 34.01
CA HIS A 113 -4.48 2.25 34.60
C HIS A 113 -3.65 3.12 33.65
N MET A 114 -3.56 2.74 32.37
CA MET A 114 -2.84 3.50 31.36
C MET A 114 -3.49 4.87 31.09
N GLN A 115 -4.83 4.95 31.10
CA GLN A 115 -5.52 6.24 31.04
C GLN A 115 -5.21 7.13 32.25
N ALA A 116 -5.25 6.57 33.45
CA ALA A 116 -4.91 7.29 34.68
C ALA A 116 -3.44 7.77 34.69
N ALA A 117 -2.54 7.00 34.05
CA ALA A 117 -1.14 7.37 33.86
C ALA A 117 -0.92 8.45 32.77
N GLY A 118 -1.97 8.89 32.08
CA GLY A 118 -1.93 9.98 31.09
C GLY A 118 -1.90 9.55 29.62
N PHE A 119 -1.91 8.24 29.34
CA PHE A 119 -2.03 7.74 27.97
C PHE A 119 -3.49 7.78 27.53
N LYS A 120 -3.87 8.73 26.68
CA LYS A 120 -5.28 8.93 26.27
C LYS A 120 -5.57 8.50 24.83
N ASP A 121 -4.52 8.31 24.03
CA ASP A 121 -4.62 8.07 22.58
C ASP A 121 -4.65 6.58 22.22
N PHE A 122 -5.43 5.78 22.96
CA PHE A 122 -5.68 4.38 22.61
C PHE A 122 -7.02 3.93 23.17
N GLU A 123 -7.59 2.90 22.55
CA GLU A 123 -8.90 2.35 22.92
C GLU A 123 -8.75 0.95 23.51
N ARG A 124 -9.71 0.57 24.35
CA ARG A 124 -9.83 -0.80 24.82
C ARG A 124 -10.24 -1.69 23.65
N GLY A 125 -9.61 -2.85 23.51
CA GLY A 125 -10.04 -3.87 22.54
C GLY A 125 -11.51 -4.28 22.73
N GLU A 126 -12.09 -5.04 21.82
CA GLU A 126 -13.50 -5.44 21.91
C GLU A 126 -13.76 -6.39 23.10
N ARG A 127 -14.80 -6.13 23.89
CA ARG A 127 -15.22 -7.00 25.01
C ARG A 127 -15.84 -8.28 24.46
N GLY A 128 -15.37 -9.44 24.93
CA GLY A 128 -15.90 -10.73 24.47
C GLY A 128 -15.46 -11.11 23.05
N SER A 129 -14.42 -10.47 22.53
CA SER A 129 -13.86 -10.80 21.21
C SER A 129 -13.52 -12.29 21.11
N THR A 130 -13.99 -12.92 20.03
CA THR A 130 -13.67 -14.31 19.66
C THR A 130 -12.49 -14.40 18.69
N ALA A 131 -11.77 -13.30 18.49
CA ALA A 131 -10.61 -13.25 17.63
C ALA A 131 -9.55 -14.25 18.10
N ALA A 132 -9.24 -15.22 17.24
CA ALA A 132 -8.17 -16.17 17.50
C ALA A 132 -6.82 -15.46 17.48
N HIS A 133 -6.00 -15.70 18.49
CA HIS A 133 -4.62 -15.26 18.47
C HIS A 133 -3.88 -16.01 17.36
N LEU A 134 -3.36 -15.27 16.38
CA LEU A 134 -2.53 -15.81 15.31
C LEU A 134 -1.06 -15.71 15.73
N GLY A 135 -0.27 -16.75 15.45
CA GLY A 135 1.18 -16.63 15.56
C GLY A 135 1.71 -15.51 14.67
N VAL A 136 2.84 -14.88 15.03
CA VAL A 136 3.40 -13.73 14.27
C VAL A 136 3.56 -14.04 12.78
N LEU A 137 4.01 -15.26 12.43
CA LEU A 137 4.15 -15.70 11.05
C LEU A 137 2.79 -15.87 10.35
N GLU A 138 1.80 -16.45 11.03
CA GLU A 138 0.46 -16.67 10.50
C GLU A 138 -0.26 -15.35 10.25
N TYR A 139 -0.12 -14.40 11.18
CA TYR A 139 -0.64 -13.05 11.03
C TYR A 139 -0.03 -12.36 9.80
N LYS A 140 1.30 -12.41 9.64
CA LYS A 140 2.01 -11.85 8.48
C LYS A 140 1.54 -12.50 7.17
N ILE A 141 1.42 -13.83 7.14
CA ILE A 141 0.92 -14.57 5.97
C ILE A 141 -0.51 -14.12 5.63
N LYS A 142 -1.39 -13.95 6.63
CA LYS A 142 -2.76 -13.49 6.40
C LYS A 142 -2.77 -12.08 5.80
N GLN A 143 -2.01 -11.15 6.37
CA GLN A 143 -1.91 -9.78 5.88
C GLN A 143 -1.33 -9.71 4.46
N ASP A 144 -0.31 -10.52 4.17
CA ASP A 144 0.27 -10.60 2.81
C ASP A 144 -0.71 -11.20 1.80
N LYS A 145 -1.50 -12.20 2.19
CA LYS A 145 -2.56 -12.75 1.32
C LYS A 145 -3.62 -11.71 1.00
N GLU A 146 -4.09 -10.96 1.99
CA GLU A 146 -5.05 -9.87 1.80
C GLU A 146 -4.48 -8.77 0.89
N ARG A 147 -3.21 -8.41 1.08
CA ARG A 147 -2.49 -7.45 0.22
C ARG A 147 -2.36 -7.94 -1.22
N LEU A 148 -2.00 -9.20 -1.42
CA LEU A 148 -1.89 -9.81 -2.75
C LEU A 148 -3.25 -9.86 -3.47
N ALA A 149 -4.32 -10.15 -2.72
CA ALA A 149 -5.67 -10.12 -3.27
C ALA A 149 -6.08 -8.70 -3.73
N GLY A 150 -5.75 -7.67 -2.95
CA GLY A 150 -5.96 -6.27 -3.35
C GLY A 150 -5.19 -5.90 -4.63
N LEU A 151 -3.90 -6.25 -4.70
CA LEU A 151 -3.08 -5.99 -5.89
C LEU A 151 -3.58 -6.72 -7.13
N ALA A 152 -4.11 -7.93 -6.99
CA ALA A 152 -4.70 -8.66 -8.10
C ALA A 152 -5.95 -7.94 -8.67
N GLY A 153 -6.76 -7.33 -7.80
CA GLY A 153 -7.87 -6.47 -8.22
C GLY A 153 -7.38 -5.25 -9.01
N ASP A 154 -6.39 -4.52 -8.48
CA ASP A 154 -5.82 -3.34 -9.16
C ASP A 154 -5.21 -3.68 -10.53
N VAL A 155 -4.63 -4.87 -10.69
CA VAL A 155 -4.09 -5.33 -11.98
C VAL A 155 -5.23 -5.60 -12.96
N ALA A 156 -6.29 -6.28 -12.53
CA ALA A 156 -7.46 -6.54 -13.38
C ALA A 156 -8.09 -5.24 -13.89
N ASP A 157 -8.27 -4.24 -12.99
CA ASP A 157 -8.81 -2.93 -13.36
C ASP A 157 -7.91 -2.21 -14.38
N LYS A 158 -6.59 -2.29 -14.20
CA LYS A 158 -5.62 -1.71 -15.15
C LYS A 158 -5.57 -2.44 -16.49
N GLU A 159 -5.73 -3.77 -16.49
CA GLU A 159 -5.84 -4.56 -17.72
C GLU A 159 -7.10 -4.20 -18.51
N GLU A 160 -8.24 -4.00 -17.83
CA GLU A 160 -9.47 -3.53 -18.46
C GLU A 160 -9.29 -2.12 -19.07
N GLN A 161 -8.69 -1.20 -18.33
CA GLN A 161 -8.37 0.14 -18.84
C GLN A 161 -7.42 0.09 -20.05
N ALA A 162 -6.39 -0.77 -20.01
CA ALA A 162 -5.47 -0.96 -21.12
C ALA A 162 -6.17 -1.53 -22.36
N ALA A 163 -7.06 -2.51 -22.19
CA ALA A 163 -7.86 -3.07 -23.28
C ALA A 163 -8.82 -2.04 -23.89
N ALA A 164 -9.44 -1.20 -23.06
CA ALA A 164 -10.28 -0.10 -23.53
C ALA A 164 -9.47 0.92 -24.37
N LEU A 165 -8.27 1.29 -23.90
CA LEU A 165 -7.36 2.18 -24.62
C LEU A 165 -6.90 1.58 -25.96
N ASP A 166 -6.56 0.30 -26.00
CA ASP A 166 -6.18 -0.39 -27.25
C ASP A 166 -7.32 -0.37 -28.28
N LYS A 167 -8.56 -0.59 -27.85
CA LYS A 167 -9.75 -0.49 -28.72
C LYS A 167 -9.91 0.91 -29.29
N THR A 168 -9.74 1.95 -28.47
CA THR A 168 -9.79 3.35 -28.91
C THR A 168 -8.67 3.67 -29.89
N LEU A 169 -7.45 3.19 -29.65
CA LEU A 169 -6.32 3.36 -30.56
C LEU A 169 -6.58 2.70 -31.92
N LYS A 170 -7.12 1.48 -31.94
CA LYS A 170 -7.52 0.79 -33.18
C LYS A 170 -8.57 1.57 -33.96
N GLN A 171 -9.56 2.15 -33.29
CA GLN A 171 -10.58 2.98 -33.94
C GLN A 171 -9.98 4.25 -34.55
N LYS A 172 -9.13 4.96 -33.81
CA LYS A 172 -8.40 6.14 -34.29
C LYS A 172 -7.50 5.78 -35.48
N GLY A 173 -6.80 4.65 -35.43
CA GLY A 173 -5.98 4.16 -36.55
C GLY A 173 -6.80 3.90 -37.82
N LYS A 174 -7.99 3.30 -37.71
CA LYS A 174 -8.91 3.12 -38.85
C LYS A 174 -9.41 4.44 -39.42
N GLN A 175 -9.72 5.41 -38.56
CA GLN A 175 -10.12 6.76 -38.99
C GLN A 175 -8.99 7.46 -39.76
N LEU A 176 -7.75 7.39 -39.25
CA LEU A 176 -6.58 7.93 -39.92
C LEU A 176 -6.35 7.28 -41.29
N ALA A 177 -6.44 5.95 -41.39
CA ALA A 177 -6.31 5.24 -42.67
C ALA A 177 -7.44 5.60 -43.66
N GLY A 178 -8.64 5.89 -43.17
CA GLY A 178 -9.74 6.38 -44.00
C GLY A 178 -9.49 7.80 -44.52
N LEU A 179 -8.96 8.68 -43.67
CA LEU A 179 -8.59 10.05 -44.03
C LEU A 179 -7.45 10.07 -45.06
N ASP A 180 -6.44 9.22 -44.91
CA ASP A 180 -5.32 9.05 -45.86
C ASP A 180 -5.80 8.59 -47.27
N LYS A 181 -6.80 7.71 -47.32
CA LYS A 181 -7.44 7.33 -48.59
C LYS A 181 -8.20 8.49 -49.24
N GLN A 182 -8.92 9.30 -48.46
CA GLN A 182 -9.61 10.48 -48.99
C GLN A 182 -8.62 11.51 -49.53
N LEU A 183 -7.49 11.65 -48.84
CA LEU A 183 -6.33 12.45 -49.20
C LEU A 183 -5.79 12.13 -50.60
N THR A 184 -5.44 10.87 -50.81
CA THR A 184 -4.88 10.38 -52.09
C THR A 184 -5.89 10.47 -53.23
N VAL A 185 -7.18 10.30 -52.96
CA VAL A 185 -8.26 10.56 -53.94
C VAL A 185 -8.35 12.05 -54.27
N THR A 186 -8.20 12.93 -53.28
CA THR A 186 -8.22 14.39 -53.47
C THR A 186 -7.00 14.87 -54.26
N GLU A 187 -5.82 14.33 -54.01
CA GLU A 187 -4.60 14.61 -54.79
C GLU A 187 -4.73 14.15 -56.25
N LYS A 188 -5.26 12.94 -56.48
CA LYS A 188 -5.53 12.44 -57.85
C LYS A 188 -6.59 13.27 -58.57
N ALA A 189 -7.64 13.69 -57.85
CA ALA A 189 -8.64 14.60 -58.40
C ALA A 189 -8.01 15.96 -58.75
N SER A 190 -7.19 16.53 -57.87
CA SER A 190 -6.45 17.77 -58.11
C SER A 190 -5.49 17.66 -59.30
N ALA A 191 -4.82 16.52 -59.47
CA ALA A 191 -3.97 16.25 -60.64
C ALA A 191 -4.81 16.21 -61.93
N MET A 192 -5.96 15.51 -61.93
CA MET A 192 -6.90 15.52 -63.06
C MET A 192 -7.46 16.93 -63.34
N TYR A 193 -7.71 17.75 -62.32
CA TYR A 193 -8.12 19.15 -62.49
C TYR A 193 -7.04 19.98 -63.20
N SER A 194 -5.77 19.84 -62.79
CA SER A 194 -4.64 20.52 -63.47
C SER A 194 -4.48 20.07 -64.93
N GLU A 195 -4.85 18.82 -65.23
CA GLU A 195 -4.79 18.25 -66.56
C GLU A 195 -5.98 18.71 -67.44
N LEU A 196 -7.18 18.80 -66.86
CA LEU A 196 -8.38 19.39 -67.48
C LEU A 196 -8.21 20.89 -67.77
N GLU A 197 -7.61 21.64 -66.85
CA GLU A 197 -7.27 23.06 -67.03
C GLU A 197 -6.26 23.24 -68.17
N ARG A 198 -5.33 22.29 -68.34
CA ARG A 198 -4.38 22.26 -69.47
C ARG A 198 -5.01 21.75 -70.77
N MET A 199 -6.11 21.00 -70.70
CA MET A 199 -6.85 20.44 -71.84
C MET A 199 -8.04 21.30 -72.30
N GLY A 200 -8.30 22.45 -71.67
CA GLY A 200 -9.11 23.55 -72.22
C GLY A 200 -8.47 24.14 -73.48
N LYS A 201 -8.39 23.34 -74.55
CA LYS A 201 -7.89 23.76 -75.86
C LYS A 201 -8.90 24.71 -76.49
N LYS A 202 -8.45 25.95 -76.68
CA LYS A 202 -9.04 26.97 -77.55
C LYS A 202 -9.40 26.39 -78.92
N ASN A 203 -10.61 26.65 -79.40
CA ASN A 203 -10.89 26.64 -80.83
C ASN A 203 -10.40 27.97 -81.45
N LEU A 204 -10.19 28.00 -82.78
CA LEU A 204 -9.53 29.07 -83.54
C LEU A 204 -10.10 30.51 -83.37
N TRP A 205 -11.18 30.72 -82.63
CA TRP A 205 -11.82 32.03 -82.38
C TRP A 205 -12.12 32.34 -80.90
N GLY A 206 -11.43 31.70 -79.95
CA GLY A 206 -11.20 32.30 -78.62
C GLY A 206 -12.35 32.39 -77.60
N HIS A 207 -13.54 31.84 -77.83
CA HIS A 207 -14.59 31.78 -76.78
C HIS A 207 -14.55 30.47 -75.97
N MET A 208 -14.57 30.60 -74.64
CA MET A 208 -14.85 29.52 -73.69
C MET A 208 -16.32 29.61 -73.28
N GLU A 209 -17.10 28.56 -73.53
CA GLU A 209 -18.41 28.40 -72.91
C GLU A 209 -18.34 27.24 -71.91
N LEU A 210 -18.43 27.57 -70.62
CA LEU A 210 -18.75 26.65 -69.53
C LEU A 210 -20.22 26.91 -69.17
N LEU A 211 -21.05 25.87 -69.09
CA LEU A 211 -22.43 26.05 -68.63
C LEU A 211 -22.43 26.51 -67.15
N PRO A 212 -23.32 27.44 -66.74
CA PRO A 212 -23.38 27.97 -65.36
C PRO A 212 -23.52 26.90 -64.25
N GLU A 213 -24.19 25.79 -64.57
CA GLU A 213 -24.34 24.61 -63.72
C GLU A 213 -23.01 23.87 -63.48
N GLU A 214 -22.16 23.81 -64.50
CA GLU A 214 -20.86 23.13 -64.45
C GLU A 214 -19.86 23.96 -63.65
N PHE A 215 -19.89 25.29 -63.79
CA PHE A 215 -19.10 26.21 -62.97
C PHE A 215 -19.49 26.17 -61.49
N LYS A 216 -20.80 26.10 -61.18
CA LYS A 216 -21.27 25.96 -59.79
C LYS A 216 -20.82 24.66 -59.15
N LYS A 217 -20.89 23.53 -59.87
CA LYS A 217 -20.40 22.22 -59.39
C LYS A 217 -18.89 22.21 -59.18
N LEU A 218 -18.15 22.86 -60.06
CA LEU A 218 -16.69 23.02 -59.94
C LEU A 218 -16.32 23.87 -58.72
N LEU A 219 -17.06 24.95 -58.46
CA LEU A 219 -16.86 25.84 -57.32
C LEU A 219 -17.16 25.17 -55.97
N THR A 220 -18.19 24.32 -55.89
CA THR A 220 -18.51 23.56 -54.66
C THR A 220 -17.48 22.46 -54.39
N LEU A 221 -16.99 21.77 -55.43
CA LEU A 221 -15.93 20.77 -55.30
C LEU A 221 -14.57 21.39 -54.91
N ALA A 222 -14.25 22.58 -55.43
CA ALA A 222 -13.05 23.32 -55.03
C ALA A 222 -13.11 23.78 -53.56
N LYS A 223 -14.28 24.26 -53.09
CA LYS A 223 -14.46 24.69 -51.70
C LYS A 223 -14.40 23.52 -50.70
N SER A 224 -14.90 22.33 -51.07
CA SER A 224 -14.81 21.14 -50.22
C SER A 224 -13.40 20.55 -50.16
N GLY A 225 -12.64 20.61 -51.26
CA GLY A 225 -11.22 20.23 -51.32
C GLY A 225 -10.30 21.17 -50.52
N LEU A 226 -10.60 22.48 -50.46
CA LEU A 226 -9.85 23.43 -49.65
C LEU A 226 -10.07 23.24 -48.14
N ALA A 227 -11.31 22.90 -47.74
CA ALA A 227 -11.66 22.67 -46.34
C ALA A 227 -11.07 21.38 -45.77
N SER A 228 -10.84 20.36 -46.61
CA SER A 228 -10.22 19.09 -46.19
C SER A 228 -8.70 19.20 -46.04
N GLN A 229 -8.01 20.08 -46.79
CA GLN A 229 -6.55 20.30 -46.68
C GLN A 229 -6.09 20.77 -45.30
N GLY A 230 -6.84 21.65 -44.64
CA GLY A 230 -6.47 22.14 -43.29
C GLY A 230 -6.50 21.05 -42.23
N LYS A 231 -7.52 20.17 -42.27
CA LYS A 231 -7.67 19.08 -41.29
C LYS A 231 -6.64 17.98 -41.48
N LEU A 232 -6.24 17.78 -42.72
CA LEU A 232 -5.26 16.83 -43.18
C LEU A 232 -3.84 17.22 -42.75
N LEU A 233 -3.45 18.49 -42.95
CA LEU A 233 -2.16 19.01 -42.47
C LEU A 233 -2.05 18.91 -40.95
N GLU A 234 -3.14 19.18 -40.23
CA GLU A 234 -3.17 19.04 -38.77
C GLU A 234 -3.03 17.58 -38.32
N LEU A 235 -3.69 16.63 -38.99
CA LEU A 235 -3.54 15.20 -38.68
C LEU A 235 -2.14 14.68 -39.03
N GLN A 236 -1.54 15.16 -40.12
CA GLN A 236 -0.16 14.81 -40.50
C GLN A 236 0.86 15.37 -39.49
N ARG A 237 0.62 16.58 -38.97
CA ARG A 237 1.39 17.16 -37.86
C ARG A 237 1.29 16.32 -36.60
N GLN A 238 0.06 15.95 -36.19
CA GLN A 238 -0.18 15.10 -35.02
C GLN A 238 0.47 13.72 -35.17
N LEU A 239 0.41 13.12 -36.37
CA LEU A 239 1.07 11.84 -36.65
C LEU A 239 2.60 11.96 -36.55
N THR A 240 3.18 13.04 -37.09
CA THR A 240 4.62 13.29 -37.03
C THR A 240 5.09 13.49 -35.59
N GLU A 241 4.33 14.22 -34.78
CA GLU A 241 4.60 14.41 -33.35
C GLU A 241 4.48 13.09 -32.57
N ALA A 242 3.43 12.29 -32.85
CA ALA A 242 3.24 10.99 -32.22
C ALA A 242 4.35 9.99 -32.56
N VAL A 243 4.80 9.95 -33.82
CA VAL A 243 5.93 9.09 -34.25
C VAL A 243 7.25 9.51 -33.60
N LYS A 244 7.52 10.82 -33.51
CA LYS A 244 8.69 11.33 -32.77
C LYS A 244 8.63 10.97 -31.28
N GLY A 245 7.46 11.10 -30.66
CA GLY A 245 7.26 10.69 -29.27
C GLY A 245 7.51 9.20 -29.06
N LEU A 246 6.98 8.36 -29.95
CA LEU A 246 7.17 6.91 -29.91
C LEU A 246 8.66 6.54 -30.00
N GLU A 247 9.41 7.18 -30.88
CA GLU A 247 10.83 6.90 -31.05
C GLU A 247 11.64 7.33 -29.81
N ILE A 248 11.31 8.49 -29.21
CA ILE A 248 11.93 8.91 -27.94
C ILE A 248 11.65 7.90 -26.82
N TYR A 249 10.40 7.42 -26.69
CA TYR A 249 10.05 6.40 -25.70
C TYR A 249 10.76 5.07 -25.96
N ARG A 250 10.86 4.66 -27.23
CA ARG A 250 11.59 3.46 -27.65
C ARG A 250 13.07 3.55 -27.27
N THR A 251 13.73 4.66 -27.58
CA THR A 251 15.14 4.87 -27.21
C THR A 251 15.32 4.86 -25.70
N ARG A 252 14.46 5.56 -24.94
CA ARG A 252 14.52 5.56 -23.47
C ARG A 252 14.33 4.17 -22.87
N TRP A 253 13.41 3.38 -23.42
CA TRP A 253 13.20 2.01 -22.98
C TRP A 253 14.42 1.12 -23.30
N GLN A 254 15.00 1.24 -24.49
CA GLN A 254 16.19 0.48 -24.88
C GLN A 254 17.40 0.84 -23.99
N ASP A 255 17.60 2.12 -23.71
CA ASP A 255 18.65 2.61 -22.80
C ASP A 255 18.43 2.11 -21.36
N LEU A 256 17.21 2.22 -20.83
CA LEU A 256 16.87 1.69 -19.50
C LEU A 256 17.09 0.18 -19.43
N LYS A 257 16.67 -0.55 -20.45
CA LYS A 257 16.88 -2.00 -20.54
C LYS A 257 18.36 -2.35 -20.62
N GLY A 258 19.17 -1.55 -21.32
CA GLY A 258 20.62 -1.71 -21.37
C GLY A 258 21.26 -1.50 -20.00
N ARG A 259 20.97 -0.38 -19.34
CA ARG A 259 21.52 -0.03 -18.02
C ARG A 259 21.12 -1.00 -16.91
N THR A 260 19.95 -1.63 -17.04
CA THR A 260 19.43 -2.56 -16.03
C THR A 260 19.69 -4.02 -16.37
N LYS A 261 20.31 -4.33 -17.52
CA LYS A 261 20.54 -5.70 -17.98
C LYS A 261 21.34 -6.52 -16.97
N ASP A 262 22.48 -6.00 -16.53
CA ASP A 262 23.38 -6.73 -15.64
C ASP A 262 22.75 -6.92 -14.25
N TYR A 263 21.99 -5.93 -13.77
CA TYR A 263 21.20 -6.04 -12.56
C TYR A 263 20.11 -7.11 -12.66
N MET A 264 19.34 -7.12 -13.76
CA MET A 264 18.30 -8.12 -14.00
C MET A 264 18.88 -9.54 -14.09
N GLU A 265 20.07 -9.67 -14.68
CA GLU A 265 20.78 -10.95 -14.80
C GLU A 265 21.31 -11.43 -13.44
N LEU A 266 21.82 -10.51 -12.61
CA LEU A 266 22.26 -10.78 -11.24
C LEU A 266 21.10 -11.11 -10.30
N GLU A 267 19.95 -10.43 -10.41
CA GLU A 267 18.74 -10.77 -9.63
C GLU A 267 18.21 -12.15 -10.04
N ARG A 268 18.32 -12.52 -11.32
CA ARG A 268 17.88 -13.84 -11.81
C ARG A 268 18.78 -14.98 -11.33
N LEU A 269 20.11 -14.78 -11.34
CA LEU A 269 21.07 -15.83 -10.98
C LEU A 269 21.34 -15.90 -9.47
N HIS A 270 21.37 -14.75 -8.79
CA HIS A 270 21.77 -14.63 -7.39
C HIS A 270 20.90 -13.62 -6.60
N PRO A 271 19.58 -13.87 -6.48
CA PRO A 271 18.62 -12.90 -5.94
C PRO A 271 18.95 -12.41 -4.52
N GLU A 272 19.32 -13.32 -3.63
CA GLU A 272 19.62 -12.98 -2.22
C GLU A 272 20.89 -12.13 -2.07
N GLN A 273 21.89 -12.33 -2.94
CA GLN A 273 23.15 -11.59 -2.90
C GLN A 273 22.99 -10.21 -3.52
N THR A 274 22.25 -10.13 -4.63
CA THR A 274 21.91 -8.88 -5.32
C THR A 274 21.12 -7.95 -4.40
N ARG A 275 20.13 -8.48 -3.67
CA ARG A 275 19.38 -7.70 -2.66
C ARG A 275 20.25 -7.16 -1.53
N LYS A 276 21.11 -8.00 -0.96
CA LYS A 276 22.04 -7.57 0.12
C LYS A 276 23.01 -6.49 -0.35
N ALA A 277 23.55 -6.61 -1.57
CA ALA A 277 24.43 -5.60 -2.16
C ALA A 277 23.69 -4.26 -2.35
N LEU A 278 22.44 -4.30 -2.82
CA LEU A 278 21.62 -3.11 -3.04
C LEU A 278 21.20 -2.43 -1.73
N GLU A 279 20.90 -3.20 -0.68
CA GLU A 279 20.69 -2.66 0.66
C GLU A 279 21.96 -2.01 1.24
N SER A 280 23.13 -2.57 0.96
CA SER A 280 24.41 -2.02 1.41
C SER A 280 24.74 -0.71 0.70
N LEU A 281 24.50 -0.62 -0.61
CA LEU A 281 24.65 0.63 -1.39
C LEU A 281 23.71 1.73 -0.90
N LYS A 282 22.44 1.40 -0.58
CA LYS A 282 21.48 2.35 -0.01
C LYS A 282 21.91 2.89 1.37
N ARG A 283 22.62 2.08 2.17
CA ARG A 283 23.17 2.53 3.46
C ARG A 283 24.33 3.49 3.25
N LEU A 284 25.25 3.18 2.34
CA LEU A 284 26.36 4.07 1.98
C LEU A 284 25.88 5.43 1.44
N GLU A 285 24.85 5.43 0.59
CA GLU A 285 24.32 6.66 -0.01
C GLU A 285 23.68 7.59 1.05
N LYS A 286 22.99 7.01 2.05
CA LYS A 286 22.47 7.74 3.22
C LYS A 286 23.60 8.34 4.07
N GLU A 287 24.73 7.66 4.19
CA GLU A 287 25.90 8.14 4.94
C GLU A 287 26.61 9.30 4.19
N THR A 288 26.69 9.25 2.86
CA THR A 288 27.32 10.32 2.04
C THR A 288 26.45 11.55 1.81
N SER A 289 25.11 11.46 1.93
CA SER A 289 24.20 12.60 1.76
C SER A 289 23.93 13.40 3.05
N ALA A 290 24.57 13.02 4.17
CA ALA A 290 24.55 13.81 5.40
C ALA A 290 25.30 15.15 5.19
N PRO A 291 24.74 16.30 5.58
CA PRO A 291 25.39 17.60 5.39
C PRO A 291 26.69 17.67 6.21
N ALA A 292 27.79 18.04 5.55
CA ALA A 292 29.08 18.23 6.21
C ALA A 292 28.99 19.29 7.33
N PRO A 293 29.66 19.08 8.49
CA PRO A 293 29.60 20.02 9.59
C PRO A 293 30.24 21.36 9.19
N THR A 294 29.48 22.43 9.33
CA THR A 294 29.90 23.79 9.04
C THR A 294 31.03 24.19 10.00
N LEU A 295 32.25 24.33 9.48
CA LEU A 295 33.39 24.86 10.24
C LEU A 295 33.11 26.33 10.63
N LYS A 296 32.81 26.57 11.91
CA LYS A 296 32.71 27.91 12.48
C LYS A 296 34.07 28.61 12.38
N ARG A 297 34.18 29.57 11.46
CA ARG A 297 35.33 30.46 11.31
C ARG A 297 35.43 31.36 12.55
N LYS A 298 36.42 31.13 13.41
CA LYS A 298 36.79 32.06 14.49
C LYS A 298 37.25 33.37 13.84
N GLN A 299 36.50 34.46 14.02
CA GLN A 299 37.03 35.80 13.78
C GLN A 299 38.05 36.12 14.88
N GLN A 300 39.29 36.34 14.46
CA GLN A 300 40.32 36.94 15.29
C GLN A 300 39.90 38.38 15.62
N GLN A 301 39.82 38.66 16.92
CA GLN A 301 39.92 40.01 17.46
C GLN A 301 41.41 40.35 17.49
N GLU A 302 41.86 41.27 16.63
CA GLU A 302 43.10 41.99 16.81
C GLU A 302 42.80 43.49 16.83
N ARG A 303 43.06 44.07 18.00
CA ARG A 303 43.49 45.44 18.35
C ARG A 303 42.79 46.64 17.73
#